data_AF-A0A2K0WBV0-F1
#
_entry.id   AF-A0A2K0WBV0-F1
#
_cell.length_a   1.000
_cell.length_b   1.000
_cell.length_c   1.000
_cell.angle_alpha   90.00
_cell.angle_beta   90.00
_cell.angle_gamma   90.00
#
_symmetry.space_group_name_H-M   'P 1'
#
loop_
_entity.id
_entity.type
_entity.pdbx_description
1 polymer ?
#
loop_
_entity_poly.entity_id
_entity_poly.type
_entity_poly.pdbx_seq_one_letter_code
_entity_poly.pdbx_strand_id
1 'polypeptide(L)'
;MRWEGGWTEVGAKWQGGQGFSIQLYWLFLRQSLIIGQANYGIASIKGLMDYAVYLEDVSAYNFALWSWKNDWCAGIDATINSNIGQNSESGRDQGHVMSGLGCLPSQRELPSHKEYAAKYNLNETVPYDSKWRRCESVLVNGPWQNISEFNRGIVQEVSGVVKKAPAVWDLLYYMSESKGLNNPWTTKAKEAYDAAGGEVVTGGDMPGFGDLLWATSPK
;
A
#
# COMPACT_ATOMS: atom_id res chain seq x y z
N MET A 1 -26.81 -15.03 4.69
CA MET A 1 -27.68 -15.61 5.74
C MET A 1 -27.77 -17.11 5.48
N ARG A 2 -27.27 -17.95 6.39
CA ARG A 2 -27.57 -19.38 6.37
C ARG A 2 -28.91 -19.57 7.10
N TRP A 3 -29.83 -20.28 6.48
CA TRP A 3 -31.12 -20.64 7.05
C TRP A 3 -30.97 -22.00 7.76
N GLU A 4 -31.17 -22.04 9.07
CA GLU A 4 -31.01 -23.23 9.92
C GLU A 4 -32.35 -23.79 10.42
N GLY A 5 -33.28 -24.06 9.49
CA GLY A 5 -34.41 -24.97 9.75
C GLY A 5 -35.40 -24.60 10.87
N GLY A 6 -35.45 -23.33 11.30
CA GLY A 6 -36.47 -22.85 12.25
C GLY A 6 -36.18 -23.11 13.72
N TRP A 7 -34.97 -23.53 14.10
CA TRP A 7 -34.59 -23.63 15.51
C TRP A 7 -34.15 -22.25 16.04
N THR A 8 -34.68 -21.83 17.19
CA THR A 8 -34.27 -20.57 17.87
C THR A 8 -33.98 -20.88 19.34
N GLU A 9 -32.76 -20.59 19.79
CA GLU A 9 -32.33 -20.81 21.16
C GLU A 9 -32.99 -19.81 22.12
N VAL A 10 -33.45 -20.27 23.29
CA VAL A 10 -34.13 -19.41 24.28
C VAL A 10 -33.14 -18.37 24.81
N GLY A 11 -33.40 -17.09 24.53
CA GLY A 11 -32.53 -15.97 24.88
C GLY A 11 -31.76 -15.36 23.71
N ALA A 12 -31.85 -15.94 22.51
CA ALA A 12 -31.32 -15.33 21.30
C ALA A 12 -32.06 -14.03 20.97
N LYS A 13 -31.34 -12.91 20.90
CA LYS A 13 -31.83 -11.62 20.43
C LYS A 13 -31.07 -11.20 19.17
N TRP A 14 -31.78 -10.77 18.14
CA TRP A 14 -31.17 -10.25 16.92
C TRP A 14 -30.36 -8.99 17.25
N GLN A 15 -29.04 -9.06 17.04
CA GLN A 15 -28.12 -7.93 17.12
C GLN A 15 -27.42 -7.81 15.76
N GLY A 16 -28.12 -7.30 14.73
CA GLY A 16 -27.58 -7.02 13.38
C GLY A 16 -26.35 -7.84 12.96
N GLY A 17 -26.55 -8.98 12.30
CA GLY A 17 -25.44 -9.87 11.93
C GLY A 17 -24.55 -9.33 10.79
N GLN A 18 -23.33 -9.88 10.65
CA GLN A 18 -22.38 -9.56 9.58
C GLN A 18 -22.91 -9.79 8.14
N GLY A 19 -24.12 -10.33 7.98
CA GLY A 19 -24.73 -10.62 6.67
C GLY A 19 -24.85 -9.40 5.75
N PHE A 20 -25.11 -8.20 6.29
CA PHE A 20 -25.16 -6.97 5.50
C PHE A 20 -23.75 -6.58 5.01
N SER A 21 -22.75 -6.58 5.91
CA SER A 21 -21.36 -6.30 5.54
C SER A 21 -20.82 -7.29 4.51
N ILE A 22 -21.12 -8.58 4.67
CA ILE A 22 -20.74 -9.63 3.70
C ILE A 22 -21.36 -9.34 2.31
N GLN A 23 -22.64 -8.94 2.25
CA GLN A 23 -23.29 -8.56 0.98
C GLN A 23 -22.63 -7.33 0.34
N LEU A 24 -22.23 -6.34 1.14
CA LEU A 24 -21.49 -5.18 0.63
C LEU A 24 -20.12 -5.59 0.08
N TYR A 25 -19.37 -6.45 0.77
CA TYR A 25 -18.08 -6.93 0.27
C TYR A 25 -18.22 -7.75 -1.01
N TRP A 26 -19.28 -8.55 -1.18
CA TRP A 26 -19.58 -9.22 -2.45
C TRP A 26 -19.83 -8.22 -3.59
N LEU A 27 -20.50 -7.10 -3.32
CA LEU A 27 -20.70 -6.02 -4.29
C LEU A 27 -19.37 -5.34 -4.65
N PHE A 28 -18.56 -4.99 -3.64
CA PHE A 28 -17.26 -4.35 -3.84
C PHE A 28 -16.27 -5.25 -4.59
N LEU A 29 -16.20 -6.53 -4.25
CA LEU A 29 -15.35 -7.50 -4.96
C LEU A 29 -15.61 -7.48 -6.47
N ARG A 30 -16.88 -7.51 -6.90
CA ARG A 30 -17.24 -7.49 -8.32
C ARG A 30 -16.87 -6.17 -9.00
N GLN A 31 -16.99 -5.05 -8.30
CA GLN A 31 -16.59 -3.75 -8.83
C GLN A 31 -15.07 -3.60 -8.93
N SER A 32 -14.32 -4.29 -8.05
CA SER A 32 -12.86 -4.29 -8.01
C SER A 32 -12.20 -5.21 -9.04
N LEU A 33 -12.96 -5.96 -9.84
CA LEU A 33 -12.42 -6.78 -10.95
C LEU A 33 -11.81 -5.93 -12.07
N ILE A 34 -12.25 -4.67 -12.20
CA ILE A 34 -11.65 -3.70 -13.12
C ILE A 34 -10.44 -3.10 -12.42
N ILE A 35 -9.27 -3.65 -12.75
CA ILE A 35 -8.00 -3.22 -12.18
C ILE A 35 -7.60 -1.89 -12.84
N GLY A 36 -7.26 -0.91 -12.00
CA GLY A 36 -6.74 0.37 -12.46
C GLY A 36 -5.31 0.25 -12.98
N GLN A 37 -4.56 1.34 -12.93
CA GLN A 37 -3.15 1.36 -13.33
C GLN A 37 -2.30 2.05 -12.28
N ALA A 38 -1.00 1.76 -12.32
CA ALA A 38 0.00 2.32 -11.41
C ALA A 38 -0.37 2.12 -9.93
N ASN A 39 -0.17 3.13 -9.07
CA ASN A 39 -0.48 3.03 -7.65
C ASN A 39 -1.96 2.68 -7.37
N TYR A 40 -2.89 3.21 -8.17
CA TYR A 40 -4.32 2.85 -8.05
C TYR A 40 -4.57 1.40 -8.45
N GLY A 41 -3.89 0.92 -9.50
CA GLY A 41 -4.02 -0.46 -9.95
C GLY A 41 -3.55 -1.45 -8.88
N ILE A 42 -2.40 -1.20 -8.26
CA ILE A 42 -1.92 -2.07 -7.18
C ILE A 42 -2.80 -1.98 -5.93
N ALA A 43 -3.37 -0.81 -5.64
CA ALA A 43 -4.40 -0.66 -4.61
C ALA A 43 -5.66 -1.48 -4.91
N SER A 44 -6.13 -1.51 -6.17
CA SER A 44 -7.25 -2.35 -6.61
C SER A 44 -6.94 -3.84 -6.44
N ILE A 45 -5.74 -4.28 -6.83
CA ILE A 45 -5.31 -5.68 -6.67
C ILE A 45 -5.26 -6.07 -5.19
N LYS A 46 -4.70 -5.21 -4.33
CA LYS A 46 -4.68 -5.45 -2.88
C LYS A 46 -6.10 -5.52 -2.31
N GLY A 47 -6.96 -4.56 -2.65
CA GLY A 47 -8.35 -4.55 -2.19
C GLY A 47 -9.10 -5.81 -2.62
N LEU A 48 -8.93 -6.24 -3.87
CA LEU A 48 -9.49 -7.48 -4.38
C LEU A 48 -8.97 -8.70 -3.61
N MET A 49 -7.67 -8.76 -3.30
CA MET A 49 -7.09 -9.84 -2.50
C MET A 49 -7.66 -9.85 -1.07
N ASP A 50 -7.76 -8.69 -0.42
CA ASP A 50 -8.32 -8.55 0.92
C ASP A 50 -9.80 -8.99 0.97
N TYR A 51 -10.61 -8.56 -0.02
CA TYR A 51 -12.00 -8.99 -0.15
C TYR A 51 -12.11 -10.49 -0.41
N ALA A 52 -11.25 -11.05 -1.26
CA ALA A 52 -11.24 -12.48 -1.55
C ALA A 52 -10.92 -13.32 -0.31
N VAL A 53 -9.95 -12.89 0.51
CA VAL A 53 -9.62 -13.54 1.79
C VAL A 53 -10.80 -13.44 2.76
N TYR A 54 -11.41 -12.26 2.92
CA TYR A 54 -12.54 -12.07 3.84
C TYR A 54 -13.77 -12.89 3.45
N LEU A 55 -14.05 -13.02 2.15
CA LEU A 55 -15.19 -13.77 1.62
C LEU A 55 -14.91 -15.26 1.39
N GLU A 56 -13.67 -15.71 1.66
CA GLU A 56 -13.20 -17.06 1.36
C GLU A 56 -13.37 -17.46 -0.12
N ASP A 57 -13.26 -16.50 -1.05
CA ASP A 57 -13.40 -16.72 -2.49
C ASP A 57 -12.04 -17.06 -3.14
N VAL A 58 -11.79 -18.35 -3.29
CA VAL A 58 -10.56 -18.88 -3.90
C VAL A 58 -10.38 -18.43 -5.35
N SER A 59 -11.47 -18.29 -6.11
CA SER A 59 -11.38 -17.86 -7.51
C SER A 59 -10.95 -16.41 -7.62
N ALA A 60 -11.54 -15.53 -6.80
CA ALA A 60 -11.15 -14.13 -6.75
C ALA A 60 -9.73 -13.96 -6.20
N TYR A 61 -9.32 -14.75 -5.20
CA TYR A 61 -7.96 -14.74 -4.68
C TYR A 61 -6.93 -15.12 -5.76
N ASN A 62 -7.22 -16.19 -6.51
CA ASN A 62 -6.35 -16.62 -7.61
C ASN A 62 -6.27 -15.58 -8.73
N PHE A 63 -7.38 -14.91 -9.05
CA PHE A 63 -7.37 -13.79 -9.99
C PHE A 63 -6.52 -12.63 -9.48
N ALA A 64 -6.67 -12.22 -8.21
CA ALA A 64 -5.87 -11.16 -7.61
C ALA A 64 -4.37 -11.49 -7.64
N LEU A 65 -3.99 -12.72 -7.30
CA LEU A 65 -2.61 -13.20 -7.33
C LEU A 65 -2.06 -13.27 -8.76
N TRP A 66 -2.88 -13.67 -9.74
CA TRP A 66 -2.49 -13.66 -11.13
C TRP A 66 -2.26 -12.23 -11.62
N SER A 67 -3.17 -11.31 -11.35
CA SER A 67 -3.06 -9.91 -11.74
C SER A 67 -1.86 -9.24 -11.08
N TRP A 68 -1.59 -9.56 -9.81
CA TRP A 68 -0.38 -9.08 -9.14
C TRP A 68 0.89 -9.41 -9.93
N LYS A 69 0.99 -10.63 -10.46
CA LYS A 69 2.18 -11.07 -11.18
C LYS A 69 2.21 -10.67 -12.66
N ASN A 70 1.05 -10.54 -13.30
CA ASN A 70 0.95 -10.52 -14.76
C ASN A 70 0.31 -9.25 -15.33
N ASP A 71 -0.32 -8.40 -14.51
CA ASP A 71 -0.94 -7.18 -15.03
C ASP A 71 0.13 -6.19 -15.52
N TRP A 72 0.04 -5.79 -16.78
CA TRP A 72 1.05 -4.97 -17.45
C TRP A 72 1.07 -3.51 -17.01
N CYS A 73 0.04 -3.06 -16.28
CA CYS A 73 -0.12 -1.66 -15.88
C CYS A 73 -0.23 -1.47 -14.36
N ALA A 74 -0.53 -2.53 -13.62
CA ALA A 74 -0.77 -2.50 -12.17
C ALA A 74 -0.03 -3.61 -11.42
N GLY A 75 0.46 -4.62 -12.12
CA GLY A 75 1.20 -5.73 -11.54
C GLY A 75 2.54 -5.27 -10.98
N ILE A 76 3.27 -6.21 -10.39
CA ILE A 76 4.48 -5.90 -9.67
C ILE A 76 5.55 -5.27 -10.53
N ASP A 77 5.80 -5.93 -11.65
CA ASP A 77 6.80 -5.51 -12.61
C ASP A 77 6.35 -4.27 -13.37
N ALA A 78 5.06 -3.90 -13.38
CA ALA A 78 4.58 -2.64 -13.93
C ALA A 78 4.70 -1.47 -12.93
N THR A 79 4.67 -1.78 -11.64
CA THR A 79 4.72 -0.80 -10.55
C THR A 79 6.16 -0.49 -10.16
N ILE A 80 7.04 -1.50 -10.15
CA ILE A 80 8.41 -1.39 -9.64
C ILE A 80 9.40 -1.86 -10.68
N ASN A 81 10.40 -1.03 -10.95
CA ASN A 81 11.58 -1.45 -11.70
C ASN A 81 12.43 -2.39 -10.83
N SER A 82 12.47 -3.67 -11.17
CA SER A 82 13.20 -4.68 -10.41
C SER A 82 14.71 -4.43 -10.31
N ASN A 83 15.30 -3.70 -11.27
CA ASN A 83 16.74 -3.44 -11.31
C ASN A 83 17.18 -2.33 -10.36
N ILE A 84 16.44 -1.21 -10.35
CA ILE A 84 16.83 0.00 -9.59
C ILE A 84 15.91 0.30 -8.41
N GLY A 85 14.77 -0.38 -8.28
CA GLY A 85 13.78 -0.11 -7.24
C GLY A 85 12.95 1.15 -7.48
N GLN A 86 12.94 1.72 -8.68
CA GLN A 86 12.14 2.90 -9.03
C GLN A 86 10.65 2.54 -9.13
N ASN A 87 9.77 3.38 -8.60
CA ASN A 87 8.32 3.26 -8.85
C ASN A 87 7.95 3.82 -10.22
N SER A 88 6.93 3.26 -10.86
CA SER A 88 6.41 3.77 -12.12
C SER A 88 5.76 5.17 -12.01
N GLU A 89 5.44 5.62 -10.80
CA GLU A 89 4.95 6.97 -10.46
C GLU A 89 6.07 7.93 -10.00
N SER A 90 7.34 7.51 -9.94
CA SER A 90 8.42 8.34 -9.36
C SER A 90 8.66 9.68 -10.07
N GLY A 91 8.31 9.79 -11.35
CA GLY A 91 8.37 11.05 -12.09
C GLY A 91 7.17 11.98 -11.86
N ARG A 92 6.08 11.49 -11.27
CA ARG A 92 4.87 12.26 -10.96
C ARG A 92 5.01 12.99 -9.64
N ASP A 93 5.04 12.24 -8.54
CA ASP A 93 5.22 12.73 -7.18
C ASP A 93 5.46 11.59 -6.18
N GLN A 94 6.08 11.94 -5.05
CA GLN A 94 6.43 10.94 -4.04
C GLN A 94 5.23 10.47 -3.21
N GLY A 95 4.13 11.23 -3.19
CA GLY A 95 2.88 10.80 -2.52
C GLY A 95 2.31 9.53 -3.15
N HIS A 96 2.25 9.48 -4.48
CA HIS A 96 1.79 8.29 -5.21
C HIS A 96 2.79 7.13 -5.12
N VAL A 97 4.10 7.42 -5.05
CA VAL A 97 5.13 6.39 -4.79
C VAL A 97 4.89 5.71 -3.44
N MET A 98 4.76 6.52 -2.37
CA MET A 98 4.53 6.02 -1.02
C MET A 98 3.17 5.34 -0.87
N SER A 99 2.15 5.84 -1.57
CA SER A 99 0.83 5.20 -1.66
C SER A 99 0.90 3.86 -2.41
N GLY A 100 1.65 3.77 -3.50
CA GLY A 100 1.86 2.51 -4.20
C GLY A 100 2.57 1.48 -3.32
N LEU A 101 3.58 1.92 -2.56
CA LEU A 101 4.33 1.10 -1.60
C LEU A 101 3.41 0.41 -0.59
N GLY A 102 2.57 1.17 0.11
CA GLY A 102 1.70 0.62 1.15
C GLY A 102 0.59 -0.30 0.61
N CYS A 103 0.31 -0.23 -0.69
CA CYS A 103 -0.63 -1.11 -1.37
C CYS A 103 0.00 -2.40 -1.90
N LEU A 104 1.31 -2.62 -1.78
CA LEU A 104 1.92 -3.86 -2.23
C LEU A 104 1.48 -5.03 -1.32
N PRO A 105 0.85 -6.09 -1.84
CA PRO A 105 0.31 -7.20 -1.04
C PRO A 105 1.40 -7.96 -0.27
N SER A 106 2.64 -7.92 -0.77
CA SER A 106 3.82 -8.39 -0.06
C SER A 106 5.00 -7.47 -0.35
N GLN A 107 5.38 -6.65 0.63
CA GLN A 107 6.59 -5.81 0.56
C GLN A 107 7.87 -6.61 0.84
N ARG A 108 7.74 -7.93 1.06
CA ARG A 108 8.84 -8.87 1.34
C ARG A 108 9.72 -9.10 0.12
N GLU A 109 9.13 -9.08 -1.07
CA GLU A 109 9.81 -9.52 -2.29
C GLU A 109 10.70 -8.43 -2.91
N LEU A 110 10.54 -7.16 -2.48
CA LEU A 110 11.30 -6.04 -3.07
C LEU A 110 11.91 -5.09 -2.02
N PRO A 111 12.94 -5.56 -1.29
CA PRO A 111 13.70 -4.69 -0.40
C PRO A 111 14.28 -3.47 -1.09
N SER A 112 14.68 -3.61 -2.37
CA SER A 112 15.24 -2.53 -3.18
C SER A 112 14.29 -1.35 -3.35
N HIS A 113 12.98 -1.60 -3.49
CA HIS A 113 12.02 -0.54 -3.76
C HIS A 113 11.77 0.37 -2.55
N LYS A 114 11.57 -0.23 -1.37
CA LYS A 114 11.37 0.52 -0.14
C LYS A 114 12.61 1.30 0.28
N GLU A 115 13.80 0.69 0.15
CA GLU A 115 15.07 1.37 0.40
C GLU A 115 15.30 2.53 -0.58
N TYR A 116 14.96 2.33 -1.86
CA TYR A 116 15.03 3.37 -2.87
C TYR A 116 14.14 4.57 -2.51
N ALA A 117 12.86 4.31 -2.21
CA ALA A 117 11.91 5.37 -1.90
C ALA A 117 12.26 6.08 -0.59
N ALA A 118 12.66 5.34 0.45
CA ALA A 118 13.10 5.89 1.72
C ALA A 118 14.33 6.78 1.52
N LYS A 119 15.35 6.30 0.81
CA LYS A 119 16.56 7.07 0.50
C LYS A 119 16.21 8.39 -0.19
N TYR A 120 15.42 8.34 -1.26
CA TYR A 120 15.06 9.55 -2.00
C TYR A 120 14.25 10.54 -1.15
N ASN A 121 13.31 10.06 -0.34
CA ASN A 121 12.49 10.89 0.56
C ASN A 121 13.22 11.37 1.82
N LEU A 122 14.42 10.84 2.10
CA LEU A 122 15.36 11.36 3.11
C LEU A 122 16.37 12.36 2.49
N ASN A 123 15.98 13.01 1.38
CA ASN A 123 16.76 14.02 0.65
C ASN A 123 18.04 13.53 -0.03
N GLU A 124 18.27 12.22 -0.11
CA GLU A 124 19.40 11.66 -0.84
C GLU A 124 19.11 11.47 -2.33
N THR A 125 20.15 11.19 -3.11
CA THR A 125 20.03 10.88 -4.54
C THR A 125 19.89 9.38 -4.81
N VAL A 126 19.13 9.08 -5.85
CA VAL A 126 18.87 7.72 -6.35
C VAL A 126 18.91 7.71 -7.88
N PRO A 127 19.25 6.58 -8.53
CA PRO A 127 19.20 6.48 -9.98
C PRO A 127 17.76 6.64 -10.49
N TYR A 128 17.58 7.29 -11.64
CA TYR A 128 16.27 7.47 -12.26
C TYR A 128 16.35 7.10 -13.74
N ASP A 129 15.41 6.27 -14.20
CA ASP A 129 15.21 5.92 -15.60
C ASP A 129 13.93 6.59 -16.12
N SER A 130 14.08 7.61 -16.96
CA SER A 130 12.96 8.34 -17.57
C SER A 130 12.18 7.52 -18.62
N LYS A 131 12.73 6.39 -19.05
CA LYS A 131 12.03 5.44 -19.93
C LYS A 131 11.11 4.51 -19.13
N TRP A 132 11.39 4.31 -17.85
CA TRP A 132 10.57 3.50 -16.94
C TRP A 132 9.46 4.32 -16.29
N ARG A 133 8.21 4.01 -16.62
CA ARG A 133 7.03 4.78 -16.19
C ARG A 133 5.76 3.95 -16.27
N ARG A 134 4.72 4.42 -15.58
CA ARG A 134 3.38 3.81 -15.65
C ARG A 134 2.80 3.83 -17.06
N CYS A 135 1.86 2.90 -17.28
CA CYS A 135 0.90 2.99 -18.37
C CYS A 135 0.19 4.35 -18.36
N GLU A 136 -0.16 4.80 -19.58
CA GLU A 136 -0.91 6.03 -19.83
C GLU A 136 -0.37 7.25 -19.06
N SER A 137 0.94 7.31 -18.86
CA SER A 137 1.61 8.44 -18.21
C SER A 137 1.32 9.78 -18.90
N VAL A 138 0.95 9.75 -20.19
CA VAL A 138 0.46 10.91 -20.95
C VAL A 138 -0.76 11.59 -20.30
N LEU A 139 -1.62 10.83 -19.61
CA LEU A 139 -2.81 11.38 -18.91
C LEU A 139 -2.46 12.21 -17.67
N VAL A 140 -1.21 12.08 -17.19
CA VAL A 140 -0.69 12.75 -15.99
C VAL A 140 0.59 13.53 -16.30
N ASN A 141 0.70 14.05 -17.53
CA ASN A 141 1.81 14.89 -18.02
C ASN A 141 3.19 14.20 -18.04
N GLY A 142 3.23 12.87 -18.12
CA GLY A 142 4.44 12.12 -18.43
C GLY A 142 4.64 11.91 -19.94
N PRO A 143 5.75 11.29 -20.38
CA PRO A 143 6.89 10.83 -19.60
C PRO A 143 7.64 11.96 -18.91
N TRP A 144 8.12 11.71 -17.70
CA TRP A 144 8.89 12.67 -16.93
C TRP A 144 10.39 12.47 -17.16
N GLN A 145 11.12 13.57 -17.37
CA GLN A 145 12.57 13.51 -17.59
C GLN A 145 13.36 13.35 -16.29
N ASN A 146 12.80 13.79 -15.18
CA ASN A 146 13.41 13.76 -13.86
C ASN A 146 12.49 13.09 -12.85
N ILE A 147 13.08 12.52 -11.81
CA ILE A 147 12.35 12.12 -10.61
C ILE A 147 11.72 13.36 -9.96
N SER A 148 10.47 13.24 -9.50
CA SER A 148 9.72 14.38 -8.98
C SER A 148 10.06 14.70 -7.54
N GLU A 149 10.31 15.98 -7.27
CA GLU A 149 10.44 16.53 -5.93
C GLU A 149 9.08 16.87 -5.30
N PHE A 150 7.97 16.77 -6.06
CA PHE A 150 6.65 17.05 -5.54
C PHE A 150 6.28 16.04 -4.45
N ASN A 151 5.81 16.55 -3.32
CA ASN A 151 5.56 15.78 -2.10
C ASN A 151 6.76 14.94 -1.63
N ARG A 152 8.01 15.29 -2.00
CA ARG A 152 9.21 14.62 -1.47
C ARG A 152 9.39 14.91 0.02
N GLY A 153 9.78 13.89 0.77
CA GLY A 153 10.01 14.00 2.21
C GLY A 153 9.22 12.96 3.00
N ILE A 154 9.81 12.44 4.07
CA ILE A 154 9.11 11.62 5.07
C ILE A 154 8.16 12.48 5.91
N VAL A 155 8.64 13.67 6.27
CA VAL A 155 7.95 14.68 7.07
C VAL A 155 8.13 16.02 6.35
N GLN A 156 7.03 16.71 6.08
CA GLN A 156 7.01 18.04 5.49
C GLN A 156 6.43 19.02 6.50
N GLU A 157 7.11 20.13 6.75
CA GLU A 157 6.52 21.23 7.49
C GLU A 157 6.01 22.27 6.49
N VAL A 158 4.70 22.49 6.46
CA VAL A 158 4.07 23.49 5.60
C VAL A 158 3.34 24.48 6.50
N SER A 159 3.83 25.72 6.53
CA SER A 159 3.23 26.82 7.30
C SER A 159 3.03 26.51 8.80
N GLY A 160 4.02 25.84 9.43
CA GLY A 160 3.97 25.45 10.84
C GLY A 160 3.11 24.21 11.12
N VAL A 161 2.55 23.57 10.08
CA VAL A 161 1.83 22.30 10.19
C VAL A 161 2.74 21.18 9.69
N VAL A 162 3.02 20.22 10.56
CA VAL A 162 3.73 18.99 10.22
C VAL A 162 2.79 18.09 9.41
N LYS A 163 2.97 18.08 8.09
CA LYS A 163 2.37 17.13 7.17
C LYS A 163 3.29 15.92 7.06
N LYS A 164 2.89 14.83 7.68
CA LYS A 164 3.54 13.54 7.48
C LYS A 164 3.15 12.97 6.12
N ALA A 165 4.11 12.40 5.41
CA ALA A 165 3.82 11.58 4.24
C ALA A 165 2.91 10.40 4.62
N PRO A 166 2.26 9.70 3.65
CA PRO A 166 1.37 8.59 3.97
C PRO A 166 2.01 7.63 4.98
N ALA A 167 1.23 7.16 5.96
CA ALA A 167 1.67 6.33 7.07
C ALA A 167 2.00 4.90 6.58
N VAL A 168 3.11 4.77 5.85
CA VAL A 168 3.60 3.51 5.27
C VAL A 168 4.89 3.04 5.92
N TRP A 169 5.63 3.94 6.56
CA TRP A 169 6.98 3.68 7.06
C TRP A 169 7.01 2.68 8.22
N ASP A 170 6.02 2.69 9.11
CA ASP A 170 5.91 1.70 10.19
C ASP A 170 5.62 0.32 9.64
N LEU A 171 4.65 0.23 8.74
CA LEU A 171 4.32 -1.01 8.03
C LEU A 171 5.58 -1.60 7.34
N LEU A 172 6.33 -0.76 6.62
CA LEU A 172 7.58 -1.15 5.94
C LEU A 172 8.68 -1.56 6.92
N TYR A 173 8.82 -0.85 8.04
CA TYR A 173 9.81 -1.13 9.08
C TYR A 173 9.51 -2.45 9.79
N TYR A 174 8.32 -2.62 10.36
CA TYR A 174 7.99 -3.82 11.13
C TYR A 174 7.97 -5.07 10.27
N MET A 175 7.55 -4.97 9.00
CA MET A 175 7.72 -6.09 8.08
C MET A 175 9.19 -6.43 7.84
N SER A 176 10.08 -5.44 7.79
CA SER A 176 11.52 -5.67 7.67
C SER A 176 12.07 -6.39 8.91
N GLU A 177 11.72 -5.90 10.10
CA GLU A 177 12.13 -6.48 11.39
C GLU A 177 11.64 -7.92 11.56
N SER A 178 10.35 -8.17 11.28
CA SER A 178 9.76 -9.52 11.37
C SER A 178 10.43 -10.56 10.46
N LYS A 179 11.21 -10.11 9.47
CA LYS A 179 11.92 -10.95 8.50
C LYS A 179 13.44 -10.89 8.66
N GLY A 180 13.97 -10.11 9.61
CA GLY A 180 15.41 -9.92 9.80
C GLY A 180 16.10 -9.28 8.59
N LEU A 181 15.40 -8.44 7.83
CA LEU A 181 15.95 -7.75 6.66
C LEU A 181 16.67 -6.47 7.09
N ASN A 182 17.94 -6.32 6.68
CA ASN A 182 18.69 -5.09 6.92
C ASN A 182 18.31 -4.01 5.90
N ASN A 183 17.45 -3.07 6.32
CA ASN A 183 16.91 -1.99 5.48
C ASN A 183 17.20 -0.61 6.11
N PRO A 184 18.46 -0.12 6.05
CA PRO A 184 18.90 1.05 6.79
C PRO A 184 18.16 2.33 6.42
N TRP A 185 17.75 2.51 5.16
CA TRP A 185 17.00 3.71 4.76
C TRP A 185 15.57 3.68 5.28
N THR A 186 14.94 2.51 5.24
CA THR A 186 13.59 2.29 5.79
C THR A 186 13.59 2.52 7.30
N THR A 187 14.61 2.06 8.02
CA THR A 187 14.78 2.34 9.45
C THR A 187 14.91 3.84 9.72
N LYS A 188 15.78 4.55 8.99
CA LYS A 188 15.90 6.01 9.10
C LYS A 188 14.61 6.75 8.77
N ALA A 189 13.84 6.23 7.81
CA ALA A 189 12.55 6.80 7.44
C ALA A 189 11.53 6.64 8.58
N LYS A 190 11.47 5.46 9.22
CA LYS A 190 10.66 5.30 10.45
C LYS A 190 11.13 6.24 11.55
N GLU A 191 12.42 6.29 11.85
CA GLU A 191 12.96 7.17 12.91
C GLU A 191 12.60 8.64 12.69
N ALA A 192 12.69 9.12 11.44
CA ALA A 192 12.29 10.49 11.08
C ALA A 192 10.77 10.70 11.23
N TYR A 193 9.96 9.70 10.89
CA TYR A 193 8.51 9.72 11.06
C TYR A 193 8.11 9.75 12.54
N ASP A 194 8.74 8.91 13.37
CA ASP A 194 8.54 8.84 14.82
C ASP A 194 8.95 10.14 15.51
N ALA A 195 10.09 10.72 15.12
CA ALA A 195 10.56 12.00 15.63
C ALA A 195 9.57 13.16 15.36
N ALA A 196 8.73 13.03 14.32
CA ALA A 196 7.66 13.96 13.99
C ALA A 196 6.30 13.62 14.66
N GLY A 197 6.33 12.80 15.72
CA GLY A 197 5.16 12.45 16.53
C GLY A 197 4.46 11.15 16.12
N GLY A 198 5.17 10.21 15.47
CA GLY A 198 4.72 8.84 15.21
C GLY A 198 3.48 8.72 14.32
N GLU A 199 2.80 7.58 14.35
CA GLU A 199 1.53 7.39 13.63
C GLU A 199 0.43 8.32 14.16
N VAL A 200 -0.20 9.05 13.24
CA VAL A 200 -1.40 9.85 13.52
C VAL A 200 -2.42 9.51 12.44
N VAL A 201 -3.66 9.23 12.85
CA VAL A 201 -4.78 9.03 11.92
C VAL A 201 -5.12 10.39 11.30
N THR A 202 -4.50 10.69 10.17
CA THR A 202 -4.70 11.97 9.45
C THR A 202 -5.65 11.84 8.25
N GLY A 203 -6.12 10.62 7.91
CA GLY A 203 -6.99 10.33 6.77
C GLY A 203 -7.12 8.83 6.50
N GLY A 204 -7.91 8.46 5.48
CA GLY A 204 -8.25 7.06 5.14
C GLY A 204 -7.38 6.41 4.07
N ASP A 205 -6.35 7.10 3.56
CA ASP A 205 -5.65 6.65 2.34
C ASP A 205 -4.68 5.48 2.59
N MET A 206 -4.17 5.32 3.83
CA MET A 206 -3.33 4.18 4.22
C MET A 206 -3.56 3.79 5.68
N PRO A 207 -3.53 2.49 6.02
CA PRO A 207 -3.57 2.03 7.41
C PRO A 207 -2.24 2.38 8.09
N GLY A 208 -2.18 3.56 8.70
CA GLY A 208 -1.15 3.93 9.68
C GLY A 208 -1.43 3.26 11.01
N PHE A 209 -1.36 1.93 11.04
CA PHE A 209 -1.52 1.12 12.25
C PHE A 209 -0.33 0.18 12.47
N GLY A 210 0.84 0.47 11.89
CA GLY A 210 2.00 -0.40 12.03
C GLY A 210 2.42 -0.55 13.48
N ASP A 211 2.50 0.56 14.22
CA ASP A 211 2.81 0.56 15.65
C ASP A 211 1.75 -0.20 16.47
N LEU A 212 0.48 -0.21 16.03
CA LEU A 212 -0.61 -0.96 16.68
C LEU A 212 -0.55 -2.47 16.38
N LEU A 213 -0.30 -2.84 15.12
CA LEU A 213 -0.29 -4.22 14.65
C LEU A 213 0.95 -5.00 15.13
N TRP A 214 2.08 -4.31 15.26
CA TRP A 214 3.36 -4.89 15.67
C TRP A 214 3.87 -4.35 17.00
N ALA A 215 2.97 -3.88 17.87
CA ALA A 215 3.24 -3.57 19.27
C ALA A 215 3.84 -4.80 19.98
N THR A 216 5.15 -4.96 19.86
CA THR A 216 5.92 -5.96 20.56
C THR A 216 6.66 -5.24 21.66
N SER A 217 6.62 -5.81 22.87
CA SER A 217 7.31 -5.23 24.03
C SER A 217 8.75 -4.87 23.67
N PRO A 218 9.28 -3.74 24.18
CA PRO A 218 10.66 -3.35 23.91
C PRO A 218 11.60 -4.51 24.28
N LYS A 219 12.49 -4.87 23.36
CA LYS A 219 13.59 -5.81 23.63
C LYS A 219 14.68 -5.13 24.44
#